data_AF-A0A4R4QVG7-F1
#
_entry.id   AF-A0A4R4QVG7-F1
#
_cell.length_a   1.000
_cell.length_b   1.000
_cell.length_c   1.000
_cell.angle_alpha   90.00
_cell.angle_beta   90.00
_cell.angle_gamma   90.00
#
_symmetry.space_group_name_H-M   'P 1'
#
loop_
_entity.id
_entity.type
_entity.pdbx_description
1 polymer ?
#
loop_
_entity_poly.entity_id
_entity_poly.type
_entity_poly.pdbx_seq_one_letter_code
_entity_poly.pdbx_strand_id
1 'polypeptide(L)'
;MAIADSFMPQYAKLEPKVRKGVDAAIGKFAEHTHAGLHLEKLNDAKDPRIRTIRIDRFWRGVVLAPEKGGVYCLLKVMPHDDAIGWARSRRFSVNQAIGVLEVRDQVALDEMSPALEKVAEGTVHRLLEHVFDNDLLRLGIDAELIPLVRLLTDESHLQAMEKLLPEPQYMALLALAQGMNPQQAWEEVAKTLAVEEKPAAVDPDDLVTAMRRSPGQVVFVSGPDDLREILAHPFDTWRIFLHPVQRRVALRPSY
;
A
#
# COMPACT_ATOMS: atom_id res chain seq x y z
N MET A 1 13.38 7.68 -9.44
CA MET A 1 12.73 7.53 -8.12
C MET A 1 11.25 7.20 -8.34
N ALA A 2 10.51 6.83 -7.32
CA ALA A 2 9.05 6.77 -7.34
C ALA A 2 8.45 7.61 -6.21
N ILE A 3 7.17 7.95 -6.33
CA ILE A 3 6.42 8.74 -5.36
C ILE A 3 5.06 8.07 -5.17
N ALA A 4 4.61 7.95 -3.92
CA ALA A 4 3.26 7.47 -3.66
C ALA A 4 2.22 8.48 -4.16
N ASP A 5 1.22 8.02 -4.90
CA ASP A 5 0.14 8.87 -5.41
C ASP A 5 -0.57 9.61 -4.27
N SER A 6 -0.78 8.93 -3.14
CA SER A 6 -1.37 9.51 -1.93
C SER A 6 -0.59 10.70 -1.33
N PHE A 7 0.69 10.87 -1.67
CA PHE A 7 1.48 12.04 -1.27
C PHE A 7 1.18 13.28 -2.12
N MET A 8 0.70 13.11 -3.34
CA MET A 8 0.58 14.19 -4.32
C MET A 8 -0.43 15.27 -3.87
N PRO A 9 -1.62 14.92 -3.34
CA PRO A 9 -2.53 15.90 -2.73
C PRO A 9 -1.94 16.57 -1.47
N GLN A 10 -1.07 15.87 -0.74
CA GLN A 10 -0.39 16.43 0.43
C GLN A 10 0.63 17.48 -0.02
N TYR A 11 1.41 17.19 -1.06
CA TYR A 11 2.43 18.09 -1.59
C TYR A 11 1.84 19.47 -1.95
N ALA A 12 0.68 19.51 -2.62
CA ALA A 12 0.04 20.77 -2.98
C ALA A 12 -0.32 21.65 -1.77
N LYS A 13 -0.59 21.03 -0.61
CA LYS A 13 -0.94 21.71 0.65
C LYS A 13 0.27 22.11 1.49
N LEU A 14 1.48 21.65 1.15
CA LEU A 14 2.69 22.00 1.90
C LEU A 14 3.05 23.48 1.73
N GLU A 15 3.64 24.04 2.79
CA GLU A 15 4.20 25.39 2.76
C GLU A 15 5.31 25.50 1.70
N PRO A 16 5.47 26.68 1.05
CA PRO A 16 6.46 26.85 -0.03
C PRO A 16 7.88 26.44 0.34
N LYS A 17 8.29 26.71 1.59
CA LYS A 17 9.61 26.34 2.10
C LYS A 17 9.80 24.82 2.21
N VAL A 18 8.77 24.11 2.69
CA VAL A 18 8.80 22.65 2.80
C VAL A 18 8.78 22.02 1.41
N ARG A 19 7.95 22.52 0.48
CA ARG A 19 7.96 22.08 -0.93
C ARG A 19 9.34 22.19 -1.57
N LYS A 20 10.03 23.33 -1.38
CA LYS A 20 11.41 23.50 -1.86
C LYS A 20 12.37 22.46 -1.27
N GLY A 21 12.19 22.09 0.00
CA GLY A 21 12.94 21.01 0.63
C GLY A 21 12.65 19.64 -0.01
N VAL A 22 11.38 19.36 -0.34
CA VAL A 22 10.97 18.14 -1.04
C VAL A 22 11.58 18.08 -2.45
N ASP A 23 11.46 19.16 -3.24
CA ASP A 23 12.06 19.25 -4.57
C ASP A 23 13.58 19.01 -4.53
N ALA A 24 14.26 19.61 -3.55
CA ALA A 24 15.69 19.42 -3.36
C ALA A 24 16.04 17.96 -2.96
N ALA A 25 15.22 17.33 -2.12
CA ALA A 25 15.40 15.93 -1.77
C ALA A 25 15.23 15.02 -3.01
N ILE A 26 14.22 15.28 -3.84
CA ILE A 26 13.96 14.54 -5.08
C ILE A 26 15.09 14.73 -6.09
N GLY A 27 15.62 15.95 -6.22
CA GLY A 27 16.77 16.23 -7.07
C GLY A 27 17.98 15.37 -6.71
N LYS A 28 18.25 15.19 -5.40
CA LYS A 28 19.33 14.31 -4.93
C LYS A 28 19.14 12.84 -5.34
N PHE A 29 17.91 12.35 -5.39
CA PHE A 29 17.61 10.99 -5.87
C PHE A 29 17.82 10.82 -7.38
N ALA A 30 17.69 11.89 -8.17
CA ALA A 30 17.96 11.86 -9.60
C ALA A 30 19.48 11.90 -9.88
N GLU A 31 20.24 12.64 -9.07
CA GLU A 31 21.67 12.88 -9.30
C GLU A 31 22.59 11.77 -8.74
N HIS A 32 22.20 11.08 -7.67
CA HIS A 32 23.06 10.11 -6.98
C HIS A 32 22.29 8.84 -6.65
N THR A 33 22.67 7.70 -7.24
CA THR A 33 22.02 6.43 -6.90
C THR A 33 22.34 5.96 -5.48
N HIS A 34 23.49 6.32 -4.85
CA HIS A 34 23.77 5.90 -3.46
C HIS A 34 24.65 6.83 -2.60
N ALA A 35 25.60 7.60 -3.16
CA ALA A 35 26.70 8.18 -2.36
C ALA A 35 26.39 9.50 -1.60
N GLY A 36 25.23 10.13 -1.83
CA GLY A 36 24.90 11.45 -1.24
C GLY A 36 23.55 11.52 -0.52
N LEU A 37 22.80 10.42 -0.48
CA LEU A 37 21.49 10.35 0.16
C LEU A 37 21.66 9.88 1.60
N HIS A 38 21.64 10.82 2.54
CA HIS A 38 21.57 10.52 3.97
C HIS A 38 20.18 9.98 4.33
N LEU A 39 19.97 8.69 4.05
CA LEU A 39 18.79 7.94 4.48
C LEU A 39 19.04 7.34 5.86
N GLU A 40 18.24 7.76 6.83
CA GLU A 40 18.31 7.28 8.20
C GLU A 40 17.54 5.95 8.31
N LYS A 41 18.23 4.92 8.80
CA LYS A 41 17.59 3.66 9.19
C LYS A 41 16.80 3.88 10.48
N LEU A 42 15.66 3.21 10.59
CA LEU A 42 14.84 3.24 11.79
C LEU A 42 15.02 1.94 12.56
N ASN A 43 15.31 2.06 13.86
CA ASN A 43 15.24 0.92 14.78
C ASN A 43 13.78 0.53 15.00
N ASP A 44 13.53 -0.77 15.19
CA ASP A 44 12.23 -1.35 15.51
C ASP A 44 11.13 -1.08 14.47
N ALA A 45 11.52 -0.80 13.21
CA ALA A 45 10.57 -0.71 12.12
C ALA A 45 10.10 -2.11 11.69
N LYS A 46 8.78 -2.24 11.44
CA LYS A 46 8.18 -3.48 10.94
C LYS A 46 8.61 -3.85 9.53
N ASP A 47 9.08 -2.86 8.75
CA ASP A 47 9.74 -3.09 7.47
C ASP A 47 11.23 -2.69 7.52
N PRO A 48 12.17 -3.62 7.29
CA PRO A 48 13.60 -3.31 7.31
C PRO A 48 14.06 -2.45 6.13
N ARG A 49 13.22 -2.18 5.13
CA ARG A 49 13.52 -1.37 3.95
C ARG A 49 13.03 0.07 4.08
N ILE A 50 12.28 0.40 5.13
CA ILE A 50 11.81 1.77 5.35
C ILE A 50 12.93 2.67 5.91
N ARG A 51 13.04 3.88 5.39
CA ARG A 51 14.02 4.89 5.78
C ARG A 51 13.34 6.24 5.97
N THR A 52 14.01 7.16 6.63
CA THR A 52 13.63 8.57 6.59
C THR A 52 14.71 9.41 5.93
N ILE A 53 14.29 10.52 5.30
CA ILE A 53 15.17 11.54 4.76
C ILE A 53 14.80 12.89 5.35
N ARG A 54 15.82 13.70 5.61
CA ARG A 54 15.62 15.06 6.09
C ARG A 54 15.11 15.98 4.98
N ILE A 55 13.95 16.60 5.18
CA ILE A 55 13.42 17.65 4.31
C ILE A 55 13.89 19.02 4.80
N ASP A 56 13.70 19.30 6.10
CA ASP A 56 14.29 20.45 6.77
C ASP A 56 14.59 20.15 8.26
N ARG A 57 14.60 21.15 9.16
CA ARG A 57 14.80 20.88 10.59
C ARG A 57 13.66 20.06 11.20
N PHE A 58 12.42 20.35 10.83
CA PHE A 58 11.20 19.82 11.45
C PHE A 58 10.55 18.70 10.64
N TRP A 59 10.59 18.79 9.31
CA TRP A 59 9.96 17.84 8.40
C TRP A 59 10.90 16.70 8.01
N ARG A 60 10.32 15.51 7.86
CA ARG A 60 10.95 14.29 7.37
C ARG A 60 10.13 13.69 6.24
N GLY A 61 10.83 13.16 5.24
CA GLY A 61 10.25 12.30 4.21
C GLY A 61 10.40 10.84 4.63
N VAL A 62 9.37 10.04 4.42
CA VAL A 62 9.42 8.58 4.60
C VAL A 62 9.65 7.94 3.24
N VAL A 63 10.65 7.07 3.16
CA VAL A 63 11.14 6.50 1.91
C VAL A 63 11.20 4.98 2.03
N LEU A 64 10.54 4.28 1.11
CA LEU A 64 10.78 2.86 0.91
C LEU A 64 12.03 2.68 0.06
N ALA A 65 13.01 1.95 0.57
CA ALA A 65 14.30 1.69 -0.07
C ALA A 65 14.48 0.17 -0.29
N PRO A 66 13.93 -0.39 -1.38
CA PRO A 66 14.14 -1.78 -1.74
C PRO A 66 15.63 -2.13 -1.81
N GLU A 67 15.99 -3.34 -1.38
CA GLU A 67 17.38 -3.82 -1.41
C GLU A 67 17.88 -4.08 -2.83
N LYS A 68 16.95 -4.41 -3.74
CA LYS A 68 17.19 -4.70 -5.15
C LYS A 68 16.46 -3.68 -6.05
N GLY A 69 16.97 -3.47 -7.26
CA GLY A 69 16.31 -2.66 -8.29
C GLY A 69 16.56 -1.16 -8.23
N GLY A 70 17.19 -0.63 -7.16
CA GLY A 70 17.71 0.76 -7.12
C GLY A 70 16.66 1.86 -7.19
N VAL A 71 15.36 1.55 -7.03
CA VAL A 71 14.27 2.53 -7.05
C VAL A 71 13.81 2.79 -5.63
N TYR A 72 14.07 4.00 -5.14
CA TYR A 72 13.48 4.51 -3.90
C TYR A 72 12.08 5.06 -4.17
N CYS A 73 11.15 4.88 -3.22
CA CYS A 73 9.81 5.45 -3.28
C CYS A 73 9.58 6.43 -2.12
N LEU A 74 9.33 7.71 -2.41
CA LEU A 74 8.92 8.69 -1.41
C LEU A 74 7.43 8.50 -1.10
N LEU A 75 7.12 8.11 0.13
CA LEU A 75 5.78 7.71 0.54
C LEU A 75 4.97 8.85 1.16
N LYS A 76 5.61 9.63 2.05
CA LYS A 76 5.00 10.74 2.78
C LYS A 76 6.03 11.79 3.19
N VAL A 77 5.59 13.00 3.47
CA VAL A 77 6.39 14.04 4.15
C VAL A 77 5.60 14.55 5.34
N MET A 78 6.13 14.44 6.55
CA MET A 78 5.43 14.72 7.80
C MET A 78 6.36 15.39 8.82
N PRO A 79 5.84 16.00 9.90
CA PRO A 79 6.65 16.34 11.07
C PRO A 79 7.48 15.15 11.54
N HIS A 80 8.62 15.42 12.16
CA HIS A 80 9.63 14.42 12.52
C HIS A 80 9.07 13.17 13.20
N ASP A 81 8.37 13.36 14.33
CA ASP A 81 7.93 12.24 15.16
C ASP A 81 6.80 11.46 14.48
N ASP A 82 5.88 12.16 13.81
CA ASP A 82 4.82 11.54 13.02
C ASP A 82 5.37 10.69 11.88
N ALA A 83 6.40 11.20 11.18
CA ALA A 83 7.06 10.46 10.11
C ALA A 83 7.70 9.17 10.63
N ILE A 84 8.38 9.23 11.78
CA ILE A 84 9.01 8.07 12.41
C ILE A 84 7.95 7.05 12.88
N GLY A 85 6.92 7.52 13.57
CA GLY A 85 5.82 6.66 14.04
C GLY A 85 5.11 5.96 12.88
N TRP A 86 4.77 6.71 11.83
CA TRP A 86 4.17 6.15 10.62
C TRP A 86 5.12 5.19 9.90
N ALA A 87 6.41 5.51 9.77
CA ALA A 87 7.36 4.63 9.10
C ALA A 87 7.58 3.31 9.86
N ARG A 88 7.67 3.35 11.19
CA ARG A 88 7.93 2.16 12.03
C ARG A 88 6.79 1.16 12.01
N SER A 89 5.57 1.64 11.90
CA SER A 89 4.36 0.84 12.03
C SER A 89 3.95 0.14 10.73
N ARG A 90 4.45 0.59 9.58
CA ARG A 90 4.04 0.11 8.27
C ARG A 90 4.89 -1.06 7.81
N ARG A 91 4.25 -1.99 7.12
CA ARG A 91 4.91 -3.09 6.41
C ARG A 91 4.51 -3.11 4.95
N PHE A 92 5.50 -3.24 4.07
CA PHE A 92 5.29 -3.33 2.63
C PHE A 92 5.49 -4.75 2.14
N SER A 93 4.69 -5.18 1.18
CA SER A 93 4.76 -6.52 0.59
C SER A 93 4.38 -6.47 -0.89
N VAL A 94 4.63 -7.57 -1.59
CA VAL A 94 4.08 -7.80 -2.93
C VAL A 94 2.91 -8.76 -2.78
N ASN A 95 1.73 -8.37 -3.26
CA ASN A 95 0.58 -9.28 -3.30
C ASN A 95 0.93 -10.49 -4.19
N GLN A 96 0.88 -11.69 -3.64
CA GLN A 96 1.31 -12.90 -4.38
C GLN A 96 0.36 -13.32 -5.50
N ALA A 97 -0.89 -12.85 -5.49
CA ALA A 97 -1.87 -13.21 -6.50
C ALA A 97 -1.89 -12.21 -7.67
N ILE A 98 -1.76 -10.91 -7.40
CA ILE A 98 -1.87 -9.86 -8.41
C ILE A 98 -0.57 -9.07 -8.65
N GLY A 99 0.47 -9.30 -7.85
CA GLY A 99 1.80 -8.74 -8.04
C GLY A 99 1.90 -7.23 -7.86
N VAL A 100 0.99 -6.63 -7.10
CA VAL A 100 0.98 -5.18 -6.79
C VAL A 100 1.70 -4.90 -5.47
N LEU A 101 2.14 -3.66 -5.29
CA LEU A 101 2.70 -3.19 -4.02
C LEU A 101 1.56 -3.06 -3.01
N GLU A 102 1.79 -3.59 -1.82
CA GLU A 102 0.87 -3.49 -0.71
C GLU A 102 1.53 -2.82 0.48
N VAL A 103 0.71 -2.13 1.27
CA VAL A 103 1.10 -1.53 2.54
C VAL A 103 0.03 -1.85 3.58
N ARG A 104 0.47 -2.19 4.79
CA ARG A 104 -0.41 -2.39 5.94
C ARG A 104 0.14 -1.74 7.20
N ASP A 105 -0.74 -1.42 8.13
CA ASP A 105 -0.36 -0.95 9.47
C ASP A 105 -0.13 -2.16 10.39
N GLN A 106 1.09 -2.70 10.37
CA GLN A 106 1.42 -3.92 11.10
C GLN A 106 1.33 -3.72 12.61
N VAL A 107 1.70 -2.55 13.14
CA VAL A 107 1.59 -2.29 14.59
C VAL A 107 0.14 -2.29 15.03
N ALA A 108 -0.74 -1.59 14.32
CA ALA A 108 -2.16 -1.57 14.67
C ALA A 108 -2.80 -2.96 14.57
N LEU A 109 -2.41 -3.76 13.58
CA LEU A 109 -2.87 -5.16 13.46
C LEU A 109 -2.38 -6.03 14.63
N ASP A 110 -1.11 -5.89 15.03
CA ASP A 110 -0.54 -6.59 16.18
C ASP A 110 -1.25 -6.21 17.49
N GLU A 111 -1.61 -4.94 17.67
CA GLU A 111 -2.34 -4.43 18.84
C GLU A 111 -3.77 -4.97 18.93
N MET A 112 -4.40 -5.31 17.80
CA MET A 112 -5.73 -5.91 17.76
C MET A 112 -5.73 -7.41 18.10
N SER A 113 -4.62 -8.13 17.89
CA SER A 113 -4.55 -9.59 18.05
C SER A 113 -5.02 -10.09 19.42
N PRO A 114 -4.56 -9.54 20.57
CA PRO A 114 -4.96 -10.05 21.88
C PRO A 114 -6.46 -9.90 22.17
N ALA A 115 -7.08 -8.83 21.65
CA ALA A 115 -8.52 -8.63 21.80
C ALA A 115 -9.31 -9.64 20.95
N LEU A 116 -8.86 -9.89 19.72
CA LEU A 116 -9.46 -10.88 18.83
C LEU A 116 -9.29 -12.32 19.35
N GLU A 117 -8.13 -12.66 19.90
CA GLU A 117 -7.88 -13.95 20.56
C GLU A 117 -8.89 -14.23 21.67
N LYS A 118 -9.09 -13.24 22.55
CA LYS A 118 -10.05 -13.35 23.66
C LYS A 118 -11.50 -13.55 23.19
N VAL A 119 -11.91 -12.87 22.12
CA VAL A 119 -13.27 -13.05 21.55
C VAL A 119 -13.40 -14.40 20.86
N ALA A 120 -12.35 -14.84 20.17
CA ALA A 120 -12.29 -16.12 19.49
C ALA A 120 -12.39 -17.30 20.49
N GLU A 121 -11.72 -17.26 21.63
CA GLU A 121 -11.81 -18.29 22.68
C GLU A 121 -13.25 -18.54 23.17
N GLY A 122 -14.06 -17.48 23.26
CA GLY A 122 -15.45 -17.56 23.71
C GLY A 122 -16.46 -17.93 22.62
N THR A 123 -16.02 -18.08 21.37
CA THR A 123 -16.90 -18.28 20.22
C THR A 123 -16.57 -19.59 19.51
N VAL A 124 -17.57 -20.40 19.18
CA VAL A 124 -17.34 -21.70 18.50
C VAL A 124 -17.00 -21.50 17.02
N HIS A 125 -17.68 -20.56 16.37
CA HIS A 125 -17.55 -20.32 14.93
C HIS A 125 -16.52 -19.23 14.60
N ARG A 126 -15.90 -19.32 13.44
CA ARG A 126 -15.13 -18.21 12.82
C ARG A 126 -15.80 -17.73 11.55
N LEU A 127 -15.68 -16.44 11.28
CA LEU A 127 -16.24 -15.77 10.10
C LEU A 127 -15.86 -16.50 8.80
N LEU A 128 -14.61 -16.96 8.71
CA LEU A 128 -14.04 -17.56 7.52
C LEU A 128 -13.67 -19.04 7.70
N GLU A 129 -14.25 -19.75 8.68
CA GLU A 129 -13.94 -21.17 8.94
C GLU A 129 -14.20 -22.10 7.73
N HIS A 130 -15.10 -21.69 6.85
CA HIS A 130 -15.51 -22.44 5.66
C HIS A 130 -14.51 -22.32 4.48
N VAL A 131 -13.49 -21.47 4.58
CA VAL A 131 -12.48 -21.22 3.52
C VAL A 131 -11.15 -21.87 3.91
N PHE A 132 -10.49 -22.57 2.99
CA PHE A 132 -9.16 -23.16 3.25
C PHE A 132 -8.04 -22.11 3.15
N ASP A 133 -6.96 -22.29 3.91
CA ASP A 133 -5.79 -21.38 3.87
C ASP A 133 -5.19 -21.26 2.47
N ASN A 134 -5.16 -22.35 1.70
CA ASN A 134 -4.68 -22.33 0.32
C ASN A 134 -5.53 -21.42 -0.59
N ASP A 135 -6.83 -21.31 -0.34
CA ASP A 135 -7.69 -20.41 -1.10
C ASP A 135 -7.48 -18.95 -0.68
N LEU A 136 -7.25 -18.68 0.60
CA LEU A 136 -6.84 -17.34 1.08
C LEU A 136 -5.52 -16.91 0.44
N LEU A 137 -4.51 -17.79 0.41
CA LEU A 137 -3.24 -17.52 -0.25
C LEU A 137 -3.41 -17.26 -1.76
N ARG A 138 -4.27 -18.04 -2.44
CA ARG A 138 -4.58 -17.85 -3.87
C ARG A 138 -5.28 -16.53 -4.18
N LEU A 139 -6.06 -16.01 -3.23
CA LEU A 139 -6.68 -14.69 -3.29
C LEU A 139 -5.69 -13.55 -2.99
N GLY A 140 -4.47 -13.88 -2.57
CA GLY A 140 -3.41 -12.91 -2.29
C GLY A 140 -3.38 -12.45 -0.85
N ILE A 141 -4.08 -13.13 0.06
CA ILE A 141 -3.92 -12.89 1.50
C ILE A 141 -2.50 -13.26 1.91
N ASP A 142 -1.81 -12.34 2.58
CA ASP A 142 -0.46 -12.59 3.07
C ASP A 142 -0.50 -13.71 4.13
N ALA A 143 0.41 -14.68 4.03
CA ALA A 143 0.51 -15.79 4.96
C ALA A 143 0.64 -15.33 6.42
N GLU A 144 1.26 -14.18 6.66
CA GLU A 144 1.42 -13.60 8.00
C GLU A 144 0.13 -13.00 8.57
N LEU A 145 -0.84 -12.70 7.72
CA LEU A 145 -2.15 -12.21 8.14
C LEU A 145 -3.15 -13.34 8.39
N ILE A 146 -2.90 -14.55 7.87
CA ILE A 146 -3.80 -15.70 8.06
C ILE A 146 -4.10 -15.97 9.54
N PRO A 147 -3.12 -16.01 10.47
CA PRO A 147 -3.42 -16.23 11.88
C PRO A 147 -4.43 -15.22 12.44
N LEU A 148 -4.27 -13.93 12.11
CA LEU A 148 -5.17 -12.86 12.53
C LEU A 148 -6.56 -12.99 11.89
N VAL A 149 -6.61 -13.30 10.60
CA VAL A 149 -7.85 -13.54 9.85
C VAL A 149 -8.64 -14.72 10.44
N ARG A 150 -7.95 -15.74 10.96
CA ARG A 150 -8.56 -16.91 11.61
C ARG A 150 -9.12 -16.61 13.01
N LEU A 151 -8.86 -15.44 13.57
CA LEU A 151 -9.47 -14.98 14.82
C LEU A 151 -10.80 -14.24 14.61
N LEU A 152 -11.14 -13.86 13.37
CA LEU A 152 -12.36 -13.12 13.09
C LEU A 152 -13.60 -13.99 13.37
N THR A 153 -14.52 -13.48 14.19
CA THR A 153 -15.77 -14.15 14.55
C THR A 153 -16.97 -13.57 13.82
N ASP A 154 -16.90 -12.31 13.41
CA ASP A 154 -17.98 -11.60 12.71
C ASP A 154 -17.43 -10.48 11.79
N GLU A 155 -18.30 -9.94 10.94
CA GLU A 155 -17.95 -8.90 9.96
C GLU A 155 -17.48 -7.58 10.60
N SER A 156 -17.87 -7.26 11.83
CA SER A 156 -17.49 -5.99 12.47
C SER A 156 -15.99 -5.95 12.80
N HIS A 157 -15.41 -7.10 13.15
CA HIS A 157 -13.97 -7.24 13.31
C HIS A 157 -13.22 -6.98 12.00
N LEU A 158 -13.73 -7.52 10.89
CA LEU A 158 -13.15 -7.27 9.57
C LEU A 158 -13.26 -5.79 9.19
N GLN A 159 -14.42 -5.16 9.39
CA GLN A 159 -14.64 -3.74 9.13
C GLN A 159 -13.67 -2.84 9.91
N ALA A 160 -13.36 -3.20 11.17
CA ALA A 160 -12.38 -2.46 11.97
C ALA A 160 -10.96 -2.47 11.36
N MET A 161 -10.65 -3.45 10.50
CA MET A 161 -9.36 -3.61 9.84
C MET A 161 -9.29 -2.97 8.44
N GLU A 162 -10.39 -2.40 7.93
CA GLU A 162 -10.49 -1.84 6.57
C GLU A 162 -9.34 -0.89 6.22
N LYS A 163 -8.98 0.00 7.16
CA LYS A 163 -7.92 1.01 6.96
C LYS A 163 -6.52 0.50 7.29
N LEU A 164 -6.41 -0.70 7.83
CA LEU A 164 -5.15 -1.30 8.30
C LEU A 164 -4.60 -2.31 7.30
N LEU A 165 -5.48 -2.95 6.52
CA LEU A 165 -5.14 -3.95 5.51
C LEU A 165 -4.91 -3.32 4.13
N PRO A 166 -4.15 -4.01 3.26
CA PRO A 166 -4.12 -3.66 1.84
C PRO A 166 -5.51 -3.86 1.23
N GLU A 167 -5.95 -2.89 0.42
CA GLU A 167 -7.29 -2.90 -0.20
C GLU A 167 -7.64 -4.21 -0.94
N PRO A 168 -6.76 -4.80 -1.78
CA PRO A 168 -7.08 -6.07 -2.45
C PRO A 168 -7.35 -7.22 -1.47
N GLN A 169 -6.58 -7.30 -0.38
CA GLN A 169 -6.77 -8.32 0.65
C GLN A 169 -8.06 -8.09 1.45
N TYR A 170 -8.36 -6.85 1.82
CA TYR A 170 -9.62 -6.51 2.49
C TYR A 170 -10.83 -6.87 1.62
N MET A 171 -10.80 -6.54 0.32
CA MET A 171 -11.86 -6.87 -0.62
C MET A 171 -12.08 -8.38 -0.75
N ALA A 172 -11.00 -9.17 -0.80
CA ALA A 172 -11.08 -10.63 -0.81
C ALA A 172 -11.77 -11.17 0.44
N LEU A 173 -11.34 -10.71 1.62
CA LEU A 173 -11.92 -11.14 2.91
C LEU A 173 -13.39 -10.72 3.04
N LEU A 174 -13.73 -9.52 2.59
CA LEU A 174 -15.10 -9.00 2.62
C LEU A 174 -16.02 -9.81 1.72
N ALA A 175 -15.57 -10.14 0.50
CA ALA A 175 -16.33 -10.98 -0.42
C ALA A 175 -16.62 -12.37 0.18
N LEU A 176 -15.60 -13.01 0.76
CA LEU A 176 -15.76 -14.31 1.43
C LEU A 176 -16.70 -14.21 2.65
N ALA A 177 -16.56 -13.15 3.46
CA ALA A 177 -17.43 -12.91 4.61
C ALA A 177 -18.92 -12.74 4.20
N GLN A 178 -19.16 -12.18 3.02
CA GLN A 178 -20.50 -12.05 2.41
C GLN A 178 -21.04 -13.35 1.79
N GLY A 179 -20.34 -14.48 1.98
CA GLY A 179 -20.75 -15.80 1.50
C GLY A 179 -20.40 -16.09 0.04
N MET A 180 -19.56 -15.25 -0.59
CA MET A 180 -19.02 -15.57 -1.91
C MET A 180 -18.02 -16.71 -1.82
N ASN A 181 -18.00 -17.58 -2.83
CA ASN A 181 -16.97 -18.61 -2.92
C ASN A 181 -15.61 -18.02 -3.37
N PRO A 182 -14.49 -18.76 -3.26
CA PRO A 182 -13.17 -18.24 -3.64
C PRO A 182 -13.07 -17.74 -5.09
N GLN A 183 -13.81 -18.33 -6.03
CA GLN A 183 -13.80 -17.88 -7.42
C GLN A 183 -14.48 -16.51 -7.57
N GLN A 184 -15.61 -16.30 -6.89
CA GLN A 184 -16.32 -15.01 -6.87
C GLN A 184 -15.52 -13.93 -6.12
N ALA A 185 -14.89 -14.29 -4.99
CA ALA A 185 -13.99 -13.38 -4.29
C ALA A 185 -12.80 -12.96 -5.18
N TRP A 186 -12.25 -13.90 -5.96
CA TRP A 186 -11.23 -13.58 -6.95
C TRP A 186 -11.74 -12.59 -8.01
N GLU A 187 -12.97 -12.74 -8.47
CA GLU A 187 -13.57 -11.79 -9.41
C GLU A 187 -13.69 -10.39 -8.84
N GLU A 188 -13.89 -10.22 -7.52
CA GLU A 188 -13.84 -8.90 -6.87
C GLU A 188 -12.41 -8.35 -6.82
N VAL A 189 -11.43 -9.15 -6.40
CA VAL A 189 -10.01 -8.75 -6.36
C VAL A 189 -9.49 -8.40 -7.75
N ALA A 190 -9.85 -9.18 -8.77
CA ALA A 190 -9.44 -8.92 -10.14
C ALA A 190 -9.91 -7.56 -10.67
N LYS A 191 -10.95 -6.96 -10.06
CA LYS A 191 -11.39 -5.59 -10.40
C LYS A 191 -10.39 -4.54 -9.96
N THR A 192 -9.50 -4.82 -9.01
CA THR A 192 -8.48 -3.87 -8.57
C THR A 192 -7.20 -3.92 -9.41
N LEU A 193 -7.11 -4.88 -10.34
CA LEU A 193 -5.97 -4.99 -11.25
C LEU A 193 -5.88 -3.78 -12.18
N ALA A 194 -4.68 -3.20 -12.28
CA ALA A 194 -4.40 -2.16 -13.27
C ALA A 194 -4.27 -2.71 -14.70
N VAL A 195 -3.99 -4.02 -14.85
CA VAL A 195 -3.83 -4.72 -16.12
C VAL A 195 -4.73 -5.95 -16.11
N GLU A 196 -5.45 -6.22 -17.21
CA GLU A 196 -6.48 -7.27 -17.25
C GLU A 196 -5.94 -8.69 -17.01
N GLU A 197 -4.63 -8.92 -17.15
CA GLU A 197 -4.01 -10.23 -16.99
C GLU A 197 -3.31 -10.41 -15.65
N LYS A 198 -3.62 -11.55 -15.00
CA LYS A 198 -2.88 -12.04 -13.84
C LYS A 198 -1.42 -12.32 -14.25
N PRO A 199 -0.43 -11.91 -13.44
CA PRO A 199 0.95 -12.23 -13.75
C PRO A 199 1.23 -13.74 -13.69
N ALA A 200 1.97 -14.26 -14.68
CA ALA A 200 2.36 -15.67 -14.73
C ALA A 200 3.24 -16.08 -13.54
N ALA A 201 4.07 -15.16 -13.03
CA ALA A 201 4.85 -15.31 -11.82
C ALA A 201 4.95 -13.96 -11.08
N VAL A 202 5.02 -14.04 -9.75
CA VAL A 202 5.23 -12.91 -8.85
C VAL A 202 6.44 -13.24 -7.99
N ASP A 203 7.42 -12.34 -7.97
CA ASP A 203 8.54 -12.41 -7.03
C ASP A 203 8.15 -11.60 -5.77
N PRO A 204 8.06 -12.22 -4.59
CA PRO A 204 7.73 -11.53 -3.33
C PRO A 204 8.76 -10.46 -2.94
N ASP A 205 9.99 -10.56 -3.42
CA ASP A 205 11.08 -9.63 -3.05
C ASP A 205 11.26 -8.49 -4.07
N ASP A 206 10.59 -8.56 -5.24
CA ASP A 206 10.67 -7.53 -6.27
C ASP A 206 9.62 -6.42 -6.09
N LEU A 207 9.86 -5.58 -5.08
CA LEU A 207 9.04 -4.40 -4.83
C LEU A 207 9.02 -3.42 -6.01
N VAL A 208 10.07 -3.38 -6.85
CA VAL A 208 10.14 -2.41 -7.96
C VAL A 208 9.16 -2.81 -9.05
N THR A 209 9.11 -4.09 -9.42
CA THR A 209 8.08 -4.61 -10.33
C THR A 209 6.68 -4.43 -9.74
N ALA A 210 6.52 -4.65 -8.44
CA ALA A 210 5.24 -4.42 -7.77
C ALA A 210 4.78 -2.96 -7.82
N MET A 211 5.70 -2.01 -7.61
CA MET A 211 5.45 -0.57 -7.81
C MET A 211 5.00 -0.27 -9.24
N ARG A 212 5.66 -0.84 -10.26
CA ARG A 212 5.28 -0.65 -11.67
C ARG A 212 3.88 -1.18 -11.99
N ARG A 213 3.46 -2.22 -11.28
CA ARG A 213 2.09 -2.79 -11.36
C ARG A 213 1.06 -2.04 -10.52
N SER A 214 1.45 -0.97 -9.85
CA SER A 214 0.59 -0.18 -8.96
C SER A 214 0.46 1.28 -9.43
N PRO A 215 0.12 1.58 -10.70
CA PRO A 215 0.13 2.94 -11.24
C PRO A 215 -0.84 3.91 -10.53
N GLY A 216 -1.91 3.40 -9.90
CA GLY A 216 -2.81 4.21 -9.06
C GLY A 216 -2.32 4.46 -7.63
N GLN A 217 -1.19 3.86 -7.24
CA GLN A 217 -0.58 4.03 -5.91
C GLN A 217 0.83 4.61 -5.97
N VAL A 218 1.55 4.40 -7.09
CA VAL A 218 2.96 4.76 -7.25
C VAL A 218 3.18 5.36 -8.63
N VAL A 219 3.78 6.55 -8.64
CA VAL A 219 4.18 7.30 -9.83
C VAL A 219 5.70 7.31 -9.93
N PHE A 220 6.24 6.89 -11.07
CA PHE A 220 7.68 6.95 -11.32
C PHE A 220 8.08 8.33 -11.80
N VAL A 221 9.15 8.88 -11.22
CA VAL A 221 9.69 10.19 -11.60
C VAL A 221 11.18 10.13 -11.86
N SER A 222 11.60 10.86 -12.88
CA SER A 222 12.99 10.97 -13.33
C SER A 222 13.73 12.09 -12.61
N GLY A 223 13.02 13.10 -12.09
CA GLY A 223 13.59 14.20 -11.33
C GLY A 223 12.56 15.24 -10.88
N PRO A 224 12.99 16.39 -10.33
CA PRO A 224 12.10 17.43 -9.83
C PRO A 224 11.20 18.06 -10.90
N ASP A 225 11.68 18.20 -12.13
CA ASP A 225 10.89 18.78 -13.21
C ASP A 225 9.74 17.87 -13.64
N ASP A 226 10.01 16.56 -13.71
CA ASP A 226 9.00 15.53 -13.95
C ASP A 226 7.91 15.58 -12.87
N LEU A 227 8.29 15.68 -11.58
CA LEU A 227 7.32 15.89 -10.50
C LEU A 227 6.52 17.20 -10.67
N ARG A 228 7.16 18.30 -11.05
CA ARG A 228 6.45 19.59 -11.25
C ARG A 228 5.46 19.50 -12.40
N GLU A 229 5.84 18.86 -13.50
CA GLU A 229 4.97 18.64 -14.66
C GLU A 229 3.77 17.79 -14.27
N ILE A 230 4.03 16.67 -13.59
CA ILE A 230 3.04 15.79 -12.96
C ILE A 230 2.05 16.63 -12.11
N LEU A 231 2.54 17.46 -11.19
CA LEU A 231 1.71 18.29 -10.30
C LEU A 231 1.04 19.50 -10.98
N ALA A 232 1.50 19.93 -12.15
CA ALA A 232 0.94 21.07 -12.88
C ALA A 232 -0.39 20.71 -13.57
N HIS A 233 -0.68 19.41 -13.74
CA HIS A 233 -1.95 18.94 -14.25
C HIS A 233 -3.01 19.01 -13.14
N PRO A 234 -4.27 19.42 -13.44
CA PRO A 234 -5.35 19.41 -12.47
C PRO A 234 -5.45 18.05 -11.79
N PHE A 235 -5.59 18.02 -10.46
CA PHE A 235 -5.75 16.77 -9.71
C PHE A 235 -6.91 15.90 -10.23
N ASP A 236 -7.90 16.50 -10.88
CA ASP A 236 -9.01 15.80 -11.55
C ASP A 236 -8.57 14.98 -12.78
N THR A 237 -7.45 15.33 -13.42
CA THR A 237 -6.89 14.56 -14.55
C THR A 237 -6.32 13.23 -14.08
N TRP A 238 -5.96 13.10 -12.80
CA TRP A 238 -5.54 11.84 -12.18
C TRP A 238 -6.69 11.14 -11.47
N ARG A 239 -7.78 11.87 -11.22
CA ARG A 239 -9.05 11.39 -10.67
C ARG A 239 -10.01 10.90 -11.75
N ILE A 240 -9.50 10.14 -12.72
CA ILE A 240 -10.34 9.25 -13.55
C ILE A 240 -9.90 7.80 -13.35
N PHE A 241 -9.83 7.36 -12.11
CA PHE A 241 -10.23 5.99 -11.82
C PHE A 241 -11.63 6.06 -11.24
N LEU A 242 -12.62 6.03 -12.15
CA LEU A 242 -13.87 5.38 -11.80
C LEU A 242 -13.46 4.02 -11.23
N HIS A 243 -13.87 3.70 -10.00
CA HIS A 243 -13.73 2.35 -9.47
C HIS A 243 -14.18 1.38 -10.58
N PRO A 244 -13.51 0.26 -10.88
CA PRO A 244 -13.82 -0.50 -12.09
C PRO A 244 -15.28 -1.00 -12.18
N VAL A 245 -16.02 -1.02 -11.06
CA VAL A 245 -17.50 -1.12 -11.04
C VAL A 245 -18.18 0.12 -11.65
N GLN A 246 -17.80 1.32 -11.25
CA GLN A 246 -18.24 2.59 -11.85
C GLN A 246 -17.81 2.73 -13.32
N ARG A 247 -16.63 2.23 -13.72
CA ARG A 247 -16.19 2.21 -15.13
C ARG A 247 -17.09 1.29 -15.97
N ARG A 248 -17.44 0.10 -15.46
CA ARG A 248 -18.39 -0.82 -16.11
C ARG A 248 -19.78 -0.22 -16.29
N VAL A 249 -20.25 0.54 -15.30
CA VAL A 249 -21.54 1.23 -15.36
C VAL A 249 -21.49 2.42 -16.32
N ALA A 250 -20.41 3.19 -16.31
CA ALA A 250 -20.23 4.35 -17.18
C ALA A 250 -19.97 3.98 -18.66
N LEU A 251 -19.38 2.81 -18.93
CA LEU A 251 -19.06 2.32 -20.29
C LEU A 251 -20.01 1.22 -20.80
N ARG A 252 -21.16 1.00 -20.15
CA ARG A 252 -22.17 0.07 -20.67
C ARG A 252 -22.71 0.60 -22.01
N PRO A 253 -22.70 -0.17 -23.10
CA PRO A 253 -23.42 0.20 -24.30
C PRO A 253 -24.91 0.29 -23.97
N SER A 254 -25.49 1.48 -24.08
CA SER A 254 -26.94 1.63 -24.08
C SER A 254 -27.47 1.14 -25.42
N TYR A 255 -28.07 -0.05 -25.42
CA TYR A 255 -28.99 -0.51 -26.47
C TYR A 255 -30.36 -0.71 -25.86
#